data_AF-A0A3D0EKR3-F1
#
_entry.id   AF-A0A3D0EKR3-F1
#
_cell.length_a   1.000
_cell.length_b   1.000
_cell.length_c   1.000
_cell.angle_alpha   90.00
_cell.angle_beta   90.00
_cell.angle_gamma   90.00
#
_symmetry.space_group_name_H-M   'P 1'
#
loop_
_entity.id
_entity.type
_entity.pdbx_description
1 polymer ?
#
loop_
_entity_poly.entity_id
_entity_poly.type
_entity_poly.pdbx_seq_one_letter_code
_entity_poly.pdbx_strand_id
1 'polypeptide(L)'
;MLKIKFLLPLLIVISATVWWLMPHYSDEDKGYYIAMFCTLTHDGRGNTPKDMQQIIEGSNSDYALQKIHFQAGLAEHLQTIWQDLSPEQQQQARQESLSCRRLLSEKLLPGQPVQ
;
A
#
# COMPACT_ATOMS: atom_id res chain seq x y z
N MET A 1 -15.57 -27.57 -29.07
CA MET A 1 -14.13 -27.29 -29.27
C MET A 1 -13.94 -25.80 -29.44
N LEU A 2 -13.56 -25.08 -28.39
CA LEU A 2 -13.32 -23.64 -28.45
C LEU A 2 -12.09 -23.41 -29.34
N LYS A 3 -12.29 -22.97 -30.58
CA LYS A 3 -11.18 -22.72 -31.51
C LYS A 3 -10.27 -21.66 -30.90
N ILE A 4 -8.95 -21.84 -31.01
CA ILE A 4 -7.92 -20.88 -30.56
C ILE A 4 -8.21 -19.43 -31.03
N LYS A 5 -8.86 -19.28 -32.19
CA LYS A 5 -9.34 -17.98 -32.72
C LYS A 5 -10.33 -17.24 -31.80
N PHE A 6 -11.06 -17.94 -30.93
CA PHE A 6 -11.94 -17.34 -29.92
C PHE A 6 -11.31 -17.27 -28.52
N LEU A 7 -10.30 -18.09 -28.23
CA LEU A 7 -9.56 -18.03 -26.96
C LEU A 7 -8.73 -16.76 -26.83
N LEU A 8 -8.02 -16.38 -27.90
CA LEU A 8 -7.17 -15.18 -27.88
C LEU A 8 -7.96 -13.89 -27.60
N PRO A 9 -9.05 -13.55 -28.32
CA PRO A 9 -9.81 -12.34 -28.02
C PRO A 9 -10.48 -12.42 -26.63
N LEU A 10 -10.89 -13.61 -26.18
CA LEU A 10 -11.46 -13.80 -24.85
C LEU A 10 -10.42 -13.49 -23.75
N LEU A 11 -9.18 -13.96 -23.89
CA LEU A 11 -8.10 -13.66 -22.93
C LEU A 11 -7.76 -12.16 -22.88
N ILE A 12 -7.82 -11.48 -24.02
CA ILE A 12 -7.60 -10.02 -24.08
C ILE A 12 -8.72 -9.30 -23.32
N VAL A 13 -9.98 -9.67 -23.55
CA VAL A 13 -11.12 -9.08 -22.83
C VAL A 13 -11.01 -9.34 -21.33
N ILE A 14 -10.66 -10.56 -20.91
CA ILE A 14 -10.47 -10.90 -19.50
C ILE A 14 -9.35 -10.05 -18.89
N SER A 15 -8.18 -9.98 -19.54
CA SER A 15 -7.04 -9.18 -19.06
C SER A 15 -7.39 -7.70 -18.93
N ALA A 16 -8.06 -7.14 -19.93
CA ALA A 16 -8.52 -5.75 -19.91
C ALA A 16 -9.54 -5.50 -18.79
N THR A 17 -10.47 -6.44 -18.58
CA THR A 17 -11.48 -6.35 -17.51
C THR A 17 -10.82 -6.39 -16.14
N VAL A 18 -9.85 -7.30 -15.92
CA VAL A 18 -9.10 -7.39 -14.67
C VAL A 18 -8.30 -6.11 -14.42
N TRP A 19 -7.59 -5.62 -15.44
CA TRP A 19 -6.83 -4.37 -15.32
C TRP A 19 -7.73 -3.17 -15.00
N TRP A 20 -8.90 -3.09 -15.62
CA TRP A 20 -9.88 -2.02 -15.38
C TRP A 20 -10.48 -2.06 -13.96
N LEU A 21 -10.71 -3.26 -13.42
CA LEU A 21 -11.29 -3.42 -12.09
C LEU A 21 -10.26 -3.33 -10.95
N MET A 22 -8.97 -3.43 -11.25
CA MET A 22 -7.91 -3.34 -10.25
C MET A 22 -7.69 -1.86 -9.87
N PRO A 23 -7.71 -1.50 -8.58
CA PRO A 23 -7.50 -0.12 -8.18
C PRO A 23 -6.07 0.34 -8.49
N HIS A 24 -5.94 1.48 -9.18
CA HIS A 24 -4.65 2.11 -9.45
C HIS A 24 -4.40 3.23 -8.44
N TYR A 25 -3.44 3.01 -7.55
CA TYR A 25 -2.99 4.01 -6.59
C TYR A 25 -1.83 4.83 -7.15
N SER A 26 -1.82 6.13 -6.88
CA SER A 26 -0.73 7.01 -7.28
C SER A 26 0.55 6.69 -6.50
N ASP A 27 1.71 7.03 -7.04
CA ASP A 27 2.97 6.83 -6.33
C ASP A 27 3.08 7.76 -5.10
N GLU A 28 2.41 8.92 -5.13
CA GLU A 28 2.27 9.82 -3.99
C GLU A 28 1.47 9.18 -2.85
N ASP A 29 0.30 8.59 -3.16
CA ASP A 29 -0.52 7.89 -2.15
C ASP A 29 0.26 6.73 -1.53
N LYS A 30 0.91 5.91 -2.34
CA LYS A 30 1.74 4.80 -1.84
C LYS A 30 2.84 5.31 -0.90
N GLY A 31 3.54 6.36 -1.28
CA GLY A 31 4.59 6.99 -0.47
C GLY A 31 4.06 7.51 0.86
N TYR A 32 2.89 8.18 0.83
CA TYR A 32 2.21 8.66 2.04
C TYR A 32 1.84 7.50 2.98
N TYR A 33 1.24 6.43 2.45
CA TYR A 33 0.83 5.28 3.26
C TYR A 33 2.04 4.56 3.88
N ILE A 34 3.12 4.40 3.12
CA ILE A 34 4.39 3.86 3.62
C ILE A 34 4.96 4.73 4.74
N ALA A 35 5.05 6.04 4.53
CA ALA A 35 5.59 6.97 5.51
C ALA A 35 4.77 6.94 6.81
N MET A 36 3.44 7.01 6.71
CA MET A 36 2.53 6.96 7.85
C MET A 36 2.65 5.62 8.59
N PHE A 37 2.63 4.49 7.88
CA PHE A 37 2.78 3.16 8.47
C PHE A 37 4.10 3.03 9.21
N CYS A 38 5.20 3.48 8.61
CA CYS A 38 6.53 3.41 9.23
C CYS A 38 6.67 4.33 10.45
N THR A 39 6.07 5.52 10.43
CA THR A 39 6.00 6.39 11.60
C THR A 39 5.22 5.71 12.74
N LEU A 40 4.05 5.14 12.46
CA LEU A 40 3.26 4.43 13.47
C LEU A 40 4.01 3.24 14.06
N THR A 41 4.65 2.45 13.19
CA THR A 41 5.43 1.27 13.55
C THR A 41 6.62 1.64 14.44
N HIS A 42 7.34 2.72 14.09
CA HIS A 42 8.49 3.20 14.85
C HIS A 42 8.09 3.79 16.21
N ASP A 43 6.97 4.52 16.27
CA ASP A 43 6.43 5.09 17.51
C ASP A 43 5.85 4.03 18.46
N GLY A 44 5.82 2.75 18.07
CA GLY A 44 5.17 1.68 18.82
C GLY A 44 3.65 1.81 18.89
N ARG A 45 3.04 2.60 17.99
CA ARG A 45 1.59 2.75 17.87
C ARG A 45 1.00 1.61 17.03
N GLY A 46 -0.32 1.45 17.12
CA GLY A 46 -1.06 0.60 16.18
C GLY A 46 -0.84 1.08 14.74
N ASN A 47 -0.45 0.16 13.86
CA ASN A 47 -0.19 0.41 12.44
C ASN A 47 -1.18 -0.35 11.53
N THR A 48 -2.34 -0.74 12.08
CA THR A 48 -3.36 -1.47 11.31
C THR A 48 -4.09 -0.53 10.34
N PRO A 49 -4.80 -1.08 9.32
CA PRO A 49 -5.65 -0.27 8.45
C PRO A 49 -6.66 0.61 9.22
N LYS A 50 -7.18 0.12 10.35
CA LYS A 50 -8.09 0.89 11.20
C LYS A 50 -7.40 2.05 11.90
N ASP A 51 -6.16 1.86 12.38
CA ASP A 51 -5.38 2.92 13.01
C ASP A 51 -5.05 4.02 11.99
N MET A 52 -4.66 3.62 10.77
CA MET A 52 -4.42 4.51 9.64
C MET A 52 -5.68 5.28 9.25
N GLN A 53 -6.83 4.61 9.17
CA GLN A 53 -8.12 5.24 8.90
C GLN A 53 -8.48 6.29 9.95
N GLN A 54 -8.29 5.97 11.23
CA GLN A 54 -8.56 6.92 12.32
C GLN A 54 -7.68 8.17 12.23
N ILE A 55 -6.43 8.05 11.76
CA ILE A 55 -5.53 9.19 11.58
C ILE A 55 -5.96 10.04 10.38
N ILE A 56 -6.29 9.40 9.26
CA ILE A 56 -6.69 10.07 8.02
C ILE A 56 -8.06 10.73 8.15
N GLU A 57 -9.06 10.00 8.66
CA GLU A 57 -10.47 10.42 8.65
C GLU A 57 -10.98 10.87 10.02
N GLY A 58 -10.37 10.41 11.11
CA GLY A 58 -10.79 10.71 12.48
C GLY A 58 -10.20 11.99 13.07
N SER A 59 -9.31 12.70 12.33
CA SER A 59 -8.74 13.96 12.81
C SER A 59 -9.72 15.12 12.63
N ASN A 60 -10.21 15.66 13.76
CA ASN A 60 -11.08 16.85 13.85
C ASN A 60 -10.36 18.18 13.49
N SER A 61 -9.33 18.14 12.66
CA SER A 61 -8.43 19.26 12.48
C SER A 61 -8.53 19.78 11.05
N ASP A 62 -8.94 21.04 10.90
CA ASP A 62 -8.77 21.90 9.70
C ASP A 62 -7.29 22.06 9.24
N TYR A 63 -6.40 21.17 9.68
CA TYR A 63 -4.97 21.09 9.44
C TYR A 63 -4.55 19.94 8.50
N ALA A 64 -5.48 19.10 8.01
CA ALA A 64 -5.15 18.12 6.98
C ALA A 64 -4.87 18.84 5.65
N LEU A 65 -3.61 19.25 5.45
CA LEU A 65 -3.11 19.97 4.27
C LEU A 65 -3.35 19.23 2.93
N GLN A 66 -3.81 17.98 2.96
CA GLN A 66 -4.48 17.29 1.85
C GLN A 66 -5.65 16.47 2.42
N LYS A 67 -6.89 16.74 1.98
CA LYS A 67 -8.03 15.84 2.19
C LYS A 67 -7.82 14.59 1.35
N ILE A 68 -7.04 13.63 1.85
CA ILE A 68 -7.03 12.29 1.30
C ILE A 68 -8.18 11.49 1.91
N HIS A 69 -8.96 10.84 1.07
CA HIS A 69 -9.89 9.81 1.54
C HIS A 69 -9.10 8.56 1.91
N PHE A 70 -9.53 7.87 2.96
CA PHE A 70 -8.89 6.61 3.30
C PHE A 70 -9.10 5.59 2.17
N GLN A 71 -8.00 5.00 1.71
CA GLN A 71 -7.93 3.98 0.68
C GLN A 71 -7.70 2.64 1.38
N ALA A 72 -8.80 2.00 1.78
CA ALA A 72 -8.76 0.73 2.54
C ALA A 72 -7.90 -0.34 1.84
N GLY A 73 -8.08 -0.51 0.52
CA GLY A 73 -7.33 -1.52 -0.23
C GLY A 73 -5.82 -1.26 -0.27
N LEU A 74 -5.37 0.00 -0.21
CA LEU A 74 -3.94 0.33 -0.15
C LEU A 74 -3.37 0.02 1.24
N ALA A 75 -4.10 0.39 2.30
CA ALA A 75 -3.70 0.07 3.68
C ALA A 75 -3.66 -1.44 3.95
N GLU A 76 -4.65 -2.19 3.45
CA GLU A 76 -4.70 -3.64 3.55
C GLU A 76 -3.54 -4.29 2.80
N HIS A 77 -3.26 -3.85 1.57
CA HIS A 77 -2.13 -4.37 0.80
C HIS A 77 -0.80 -4.11 1.52
N LEU A 78 -0.63 -2.91 2.08
CA LEU A 78 0.55 -2.57 2.88
C LEU A 78 0.69 -3.48 4.11
N GLN A 79 -0.43 -3.75 4.81
CA GLN A 79 -0.48 -4.65 5.95
C GLN A 79 -0.12 -6.09 5.58
N THR A 80 -0.54 -6.57 4.41
CA THR A 80 -0.16 -7.88 3.87
C THR A 80 1.33 -7.96 3.61
N ILE A 81 1.91 -6.95 2.94
CA ILE A 81 3.35 -6.90 2.70
C ILE A 81 4.13 -6.91 4.01
N TRP A 82 3.66 -6.16 5.01
CA TRP A 82 4.26 -6.18 6.34
C TRP A 82 4.22 -7.58 6.98
N GLN A 83 3.10 -8.29 6.87
CA GLN A 83 2.94 -9.64 7.40
C GLN A 83 3.83 -10.66 6.69
N ASP A 84 4.11 -10.45 5.40
CA ASP A 84 5.01 -11.29 4.61
C ASP A 84 6.50 -11.05 4.91
N LEU A 85 6.86 -9.97 5.63
CA LEU A 85 8.24 -9.73 6.07
C LEU A 85 8.66 -10.75 7.13
N SER A 86 9.95 -11.15 7.10
CA SER A 86 10.50 -12.02 8.13
C SER A 86 10.45 -11.35 9.52
N PRO A 87 10.46 -12.12 10.61
CA PRO A 87 10.54 -11.55 11.95
C PRO A 87 11.74 -10.62 12.14
N GLU A 88 12.90 -10.92 11.53
CA GLU A 88 14.07 -10.02 11.60
C GLU A 88 13.83 -8.71 10.84
N GLN A 89 13.21 -8.78 9.65
CA GLN A 89 12.88 -7.60 8.86
C GLN A 89 11.86 -6.72 9.58
N GLN A 90 10.83 -7.30 10.19
CA GLN A 90 9.88 -6.56 11.00
C GLN A 90 10.55 -5.91 12.21
N GLN A 91 11.47 -6.60 12.88
CA GLN A 91 12.19 -6.05 14.02
C GLN A 91 13.08 -4.88 13.60
N GLN A 92 13.82 -5.01 12.50
CA GLN A 92 14.64 -3.93 11.95
C GLN A 92 13.78 -2.73 11.54
N ALA A 93 12.64 -2.97 10.89
CA ALA A 93 11.71 -1.92 10.49
C ALA A 93 11.06 -1.19 11.67
N ARG A 94 10.83 -1.87 12.80
CA ARG A 94 10.38 -1.23 14.04
C ARG A 94 11.44 -0.32 14.64
N GLN A 95 12.69 -0.75 14.62
CA GLN A 95 13.80 0.01 15.22
C GLN A 95 14.22 1.21 14.36
N GLU A 96 14.20 1.06 13.04
CA GLU A 96 14.69 2.07 12.10
C GLU A 96 13.63 2.41 11.05
N SER A 97 13.09 3.63 11.13
CA SER A 97 12.05 4.11 10.22
C SER A 97 12.50 4.11 8.75
N LEU A 98 13.77 4.38 8.46
CA LEU A 98 14.34 4.32 7.10
C LEU A 98 14.35 2.88 6.56
N SER A 99 14.71 1.91 7.39
CA SER A 99 14.66 0.48 7.03
C SER A 99 13.22 0.05 6.72
N CYS A 100 12.24 0.49 7.52
CA CYS A 100 10.83 0.27 7.22
C CYS A 100 10.42 0.81 5.85
N ARG A 101 10.75 2.08 5.55
CA ARG A 101 10.40 2.69 4.27
C ARG A 101 11.04 1.95 3.11
N ARG A 102 12.31 1.56 3.23
CA ARG A 102 13.01 0.81 2.17
C ARG A 102 12.32 -0.53 1.88
N LEU A 103 12.03 -1.31 2.92
CA LEU A 103 11.40 -2.63 2.78
C LEU A 103 10.03 -2.55 2.12
N LEU A 104 9.20 -1.57 2.51
CA LEU A 104 7.85 -1.41 1.96
C LEU A 104 7.88 -0.79 0.56
N SER A 105 8.74 0.21 0.31
CA SER A 105 8.89 0.84 -1.01
C SER A 105 9.41 -0.14 -2.06
N GLU A 106 10.28 -1.09 -1.70
CA GLU A 106 10.74 -2.12 -2.65
C GLU A 106 9.58 -2.94 -3.24
N LYS A 107 8.52 -3.15 -2.45
CA LYS A 107 7.35 -3.94 -2.85
C LYS A 107 6.25 -3.08 -3.48
N LEU A 108 5.98 -1.89 -2.94
CA LEU A 108 4.87 -1.03 -3.38
C LEU A 108 5.26 -0.04 -4.49
N LEU A 109 6.53 0.37 -4.53
CA LEU A 109 7.08 1.41 -5.40
C LEU A 109 8.38 0.93 -6.09
N PRO A 110 8.34 -0.17 -6.84
CA PRO A 110 9.55 -0.71 -7.47
C PRO A 110 10.16 0.30 -8.44
N GLY A 111 11.46 0.60 -8.26
CA GLY A 111 12.21 1.52 -9.12
C GLY A 111 12.14 3.00 -8.75
N GLN A 112 11.42 3.37 -7.68
CA GLN A 112 11.39 4.74 -7.16
C GLN A 112 12.40 4.93 -6.01
N PRO A 113 13.01 6.13 -5.86
CA PRO A 113 13.84 6.43 -4.71
C PRO A 113 13.01 6.46 -3.42
N VAL A 114 13.55 5.91 -2.34
CA VAL A 114 12.94 5.99 -1.00
C VAL A 114 13.03 7.44 -0.52
N GLN A 115 11.87 8.05 -0.23
CA GLN A 115 11.76 9.40 0.32
C GLN A 115 11.71 9.40 1.85
#